data_AF-A0A9E4KEQ7-F1
#
_entry.id   AF-A0A9E4KEQ7-F1
#
_cell.length_a   1.000
_cell.length_b   1.000
_cell.length_c   1.000
_cell.angle_alpha   90.00
_cell.angle_beta   90.00
_cell.angle_gamma   90.00
#
_symmetry.space_group_name_H-M   'P 1'
#
loop_
_entity.id
_entity.type
_entity.pdbx_description
1 polymer ?
#
loop_
_entity_poly.entity_id
_entity_poly.type
_entity_poly.pdbx_seq_one_letter_code
_entity_poly.pdbx_strand_id
1 'polypeptide(L)'
;MKLVTQLLAFFTLLITAAPAAFANPSPAFEGRKLYISHCMICHGMDGKGYGPLAKKMKIEPEDLTDYVPTMSDYGLKVFITGDKNVPKSLRSRHGKISKDMPKWKEVLNESQISALIAYLRFLSTTRHDLPGDPELGYELYQRYCSICHGVEGIGDGALTKLIGVIPVDLTNPKKADGFSNRTLAKDIIEGKGDYMPGWKGILTNEEVDALVSYIRLLYQVWAHLEDGGLVVVMKSPTLENDKGRTTTLLRDTSCNSKANLSAKGKAEAIKVGKLFKSRGVSIQQVISSPHCLAKETAMTAFGQAETVEYLASNEKLPSDKAESFASELDTRIGSYEGEGNLVVFTHESIIKDLSFQKLKDGYFLVLKPMGKNEYEEIGVYKMNR
;
A
#
# COMPACT_ATOMS: atom_id res chain seq x y z
N MET A 1 -58.05 7.76 49.54
CA MET A 1 -56.82 8.51 49.20
C MET A 1 -55.65 7.53 49.18
N LYS A 2 -54.99 7.40 48.02
CA LYS A 2 -53.71 6.74 47.73
C LYS A 2 -53.66 5.20 47.67
N LEU A 3 -53.95 4.69 46.47
CA LEU A 3 -53.35 3.50 45.86
C LEU A 3 -51.82 3.64 45.86
N VAL A 4 -51.09 2.61 46.27
CA VAL A 4 -49.65 2.45 46.04
C VAL A 4 -49.48 1.25 45.11
N THR A 5 -49.42 1.52 43.81
CA THR A 5 -49.07 0.55 42.76
C THR A 5 -47.56 0.41 42.69
N GLN A 6 -47.05 -0.79 42.97
CA GLN A 6 -45.65 -1.16 42.72
C GLN A 6 -45.41 -1.25 41.20
N LEU A 7 -44.65 -0.30 40.67
CA LEU A 7 -44.06 -0.37 39.33
C LEU A 7 -42.75 -1.17 39.41
N LEU A 8 -42.83 -2.47 39.11
CA LEU A 8 -41.67 -3.28 38.76
C LEU A 8 -41.23 -2.87 37.34
N ALA A 9 -40.28 -1.94 37.26
CA ALA A 9 -39.59 -1.64 36.02
C ALA A 9 -38.63 -2.79 35.70
N PHE A 10 -39.07 -3.72 34.84
CA PHE A 10 -38.16 -4.65 34.16
C PHE A 10 -37.27 -3.85 33.21
N PHE A 11 -36.05 -3.55 33.67
CA PHE A 11 -35.00 -3.01 32.80
C PHE A 11 -34.44 -4.17 31.97
N THR A 12 -35.07 -4.45 30.83
CA THR A 12 -34.46 -5.32 29.82
C THR A 12 -33.26 -4.60 29.23
N LEU A 13 -32.07 -4.94 29.74
CA LEU A 13 -30.80 -4.53 29.16
C LEU A 13 -30.66 -5.23 27.81
N LEU A 14 -31.17 -4.59 26.75
CA LEU A 14 -30.81 -4.90 25.38
C LEU A 14 -29.32 -4.57 25.22
N ILE A 15 -28.47 -5.56 25.46
CA ILE A 15 -27.08 -5.54 25.01
C ILE A 15 -27.16 -5.58 23.50
N THR A 16 -27.17 -4.40 22.87
CA THR A 16 -26.83 -4.30 21.45
C THR A 16 -25.37 -4.70 21.36
N ALA A 17 -25.11 -5.96 20.99
CA ALA A 17 -23.78 -6.39 20.59
C ALA A 17 -23.38 -5.48 19.41
N ALA A 18 -22.52 -4.49 19.69
CA ALA A 18 -21.82 -3.80 18.63
C ALA A 18 -21.16 -4.89 17.79
N PRO A 19 -21.37 -4.93 16.46
CA PRO A 19 -20.67 -5.89 15.63
C PRO A 19 -19.18 -5.73 15.93
N ALA A 20 -18.55 -6.81 16.39
CA ALA A 20 -17.10 -6.87 16.48
C ALA A 20 -16.59 -6.38 15.13
N ALA A 21 -15.90 -5.24 15.13
CA ALA A 21 -15.36 -4.67 13.92
C ALA A 21 -14.27 -5.63 13.42
N PHE A 22 -14.66 -6.62 12.62
CA PHE A 22 -13.71 -7.42 11.87
C PHE A 22 -12.91 -6.45 11.00
N ALA A 23 -11.59 -6.47 11.16
CA ALA A 23 -10.72 -5.70 10.30
C ALA A 23 -10.90 -6.16 8.85
N ASN A 24 -10.66 -5.24 7.91
CA ASN A 24 -10.70 -5.60 6.51
C ASN A 24 -9.57 -6.58 6.21
N PRO A 25 -9.81 -7.64 5.43
CA PRO A 25 -8.75 -8.54 5.00
C PRO A 25 -7.67 -7.81 4.19
N SER A 26 -6.49 -8.42 4.06
CA SER A 26 -5.37 -7.81 3.35
C SER A 26 -5.73 -7.56 1.87
N PRO A 27 -5.15 -6.52 1.23
CA PRO A 27 -5.43 -6.24 -0.18
C PRO A 27 -5.16 -7.42 -1.11
N ALA A 28 -4.08 -8.17 -0.91
CA ALA A 28 -3.75 -9.34 -1.73
C ALA A 28 -4.72 -10.50 -1.50
N PHE A 29 -5.22 -10.70 -0.28
CA PHE A 29 -6.27 -11.69 -0.01
C PHE A 29 -7.58 -11.36 -0.72
N GLU A 30 -8.03 -10.10 -0.66
CA GLU A 30 -9.20 -9.65 -1.42
C GLU A 30 -8.98 -9.76 -2.93
N GLY A 31 -7.79 -9.37 -3.40
CA GLY A 31 -7.39 -9.46 -4.79
C GLY A 31 -7.39 -10.89 -5.33
N ARG A 32 -7.00 -11.88 -4.52
CA ARG A 32 -7.01 -13.30 -4.90
C ARG A 32 -8.42 -13.75 -5.26
N LYS A 33 -9.42 -13.41 -4.45
CA LYS A 33 -10.82 -13.74 -4.72
C LYS A 33 -11.27 -13.18 -6.06
N LEU A 34 -10.93 -11.91 -6.31
CA LEU A 34 -11.24 -11.25 -7.59
C LEU A 34 -10.54 -11.94 -8.76
N TYR A 35 -9.26 -12.31 -8.61
CA TYR A 35 -8.48 -13.00 -9.62
C TYR A 35 -9.07 -14.37 -9.97
N ILE A 36 -9.43 -15.18 -8.97
CA ILE A 36 -10.05 -16.49 -9.16
C ILE A 36 -11.37 -16.37 -9.92
N SER A 37 -12.21 -15.40 -9.55
CA SER A 37 -13.52 -15.21 -10.17
C SER A 37 -13.46 -14.65 -11.59
N HIS A 38 -12.48 -13.80 -11.92
CA HIS A 38 -12.51 -13.01 -13.15
C HIS A 38 -11.33 -13.25 -14.10
N CYS A 39 -10.16 -13.59 -13.59
CA CYS A 39 -8.91 -13.60 -14.36
C CYS A 39 -8.37 -15.02 -14.61
N MET A 40 -8.50 -15.91 -13.62
CA MET A 40 -7.94 -17.28 -13.63
C MET A 40 -8.39 -18.10 -14.84
N ILE A 41 -9.61 -17.91 -15.32
CA ILE A 41 -10.16 -18.69 -16.43
C ILE A 41 -9.34 -18.53 -17.73
N CYS A 42 -8.69 -17.37 -17.91
CA CYS A 42 -7.78 -17.09 -19.02
C CYS A 42 -6.31 -17.17 -18.59
N HIS A 43 -5.94 -16.52 -17.48
CA HIS A 43 -4.54 -16.41 -17.07
C HIS A 43 -4.01 -17.63 -16.29
N GLY A 44 -4.86 -18.60 -15.94
CA GLY A 44 -4.47 -19.76 -15.13
C GLY A 44 -4.41 -19.45 -13.64
N MET A 45 -4.28 -20.48 -12.81
CA MET A 45 -4.19 -20.30 -11.34
C MET A 45 -2.87 -19.65 -10.92
N ASP A 46 -1.80 -19.93 -11.65
CA ASP A 46 -0.43 -19.45 -11.45
C ASP A 46 -0.09 -18.21 -12.27
N GLY A 47 -1.04 -17.67 -13.05
CA GLY A 47 -0.83 -16.44 -13.83
C GLY A 47 -0.13 -16.61 -15.17
N LYS A 48 0.23 -17.84 -15.57
CA LYS A 48 1.09 -18.08 -16.74
C LYS A 48 0.39 -18.09 -18.11
N GLY A 49 -0.87 -17.66 -18.17
CA GLY A 49 -1.62 -17.56 -19.43
C GLY A 49 -2.22 -18.87 -19.94
N TYR A 50 -2.12 -19.98 -19.19
CA TYR A 50 -2.60 -21.30 -19.65
C TYR A 50 -4.02 -21.66 -19.19
N GLY A 51 -4.87 -20.66 -18.92
CA GLY A 51 -6.22 -20.86 -18.43
C GLY A 51 -7.09 -21.70 -19.39
N PRO A 52 -8.07 -22.44 -18.86
CA PRO A 52 -8.88 -23.37 -19.66
C PRO A 52 -9.66 -22.66 -20.79
N LEU A 53 -10.12 -21.42 -20.57
CA LEU A 53 -10.82 -20.66 -21.61
C LEU A 53 -9.84 -20.12 -22.67
N ALA A 54 -8.62 -19.75 -22.27
CA ALA A 54 -7.59 -19.29 -23.21
C ALA A 54 -7.30 -20.35 -24.28
N LYS A 55 -7.11 -21.61 -23.86
CA LYS A 55 -6.93 -22.76 -24.76
C LYS A 55 -8.09 -22.95 -25.72
N LYS A 56 -9.33 -22.80 -25.24
CA LYS A 56 -10.54 -22.98 -26.06
C LYS A 56 -10.73 -21.85 -27.07
N MET A 57 -10.43 -20.62 -26.66
CA MET A 57 -10.53 -19.43 -27.51
C MET A 57 -9.32 -19.25 -28.43
N LYS A 58 -8.27 -20.08 -28.27
CA LYS A 58 -6.99 -19.97 -29.00
C LYS A 58 -6.39 -18.57 -28.86
N ILE A 59 -6.49 -18.04 -27.65
CA ILE A 59 -5.81 -16.80 -27.24
C ILE A 59 -4.64 -17.18 -26.36
N GLU A 60 -3.61 -16.34 -26.39
CA GLU A 60 -2.40 -16.48 -25.58
C GLU A 60 -2.31 -15.27 -24.67
N PRO A 61 -2.97 -15.31 -23.49
CA PRO A 61 -2.79 -14.26 -22.48
C PRO A 61 -1.34 -14.19 -22.04
N GLU A 62 -0.89 -12.97 -21.72
CA GLU A 62 0.46 -12.75 -21.18
C GLU A 62 0.68 -13.56 -19.90
N ASP A 63 1.93 -14.03 -19.72
CA ASP A 63 2.39 -14.55 -18.44
C ASP A 63 2.47 -13.39 -17.45
N LEU A 64 1.53 -13.35 -16.51
CA LEU A 64 1.44 -12.29 -15.52
C LEU A 64 2.64 -12.29 -14.56
N THR A 65 3.33 -13.41 -14.37
CA THR A 65 4.51 -13.48 -13.51
C THR A 65 5.71 -12.75 -14.10
N ASP A 66 5.82 -12.74 -15.43
CA ASP A 66 6.85 -11.99 -16.16
C ASP A 66 6.39 -10.55 -16.48
N TYR A 67 5.11 -10.37 -16.80
CA TYR A 67 4.59 -9.11 -17.29
C TYR A 67 4.34 -8.09 -16.18
N VAL A 68 3.72 -8.50 -15.06
CA VAL A 68 3.37 -7.59 -13.95
C VAL A 68 4.57 -6.82 -13.41
N PRO A 69 5.76 -7.44 -13.19
CA PRO A 69 6.96 -6.71 -12.74
C PRO A 69 7.47 -5.63 -13.69
N THR A 70 7.07 -5.65 -14.97
CA THR A 70 7.47 -4.63 -15.96
C THR A 70 6.53 -3.43 -15.98
N MET A 71 5.47 -3.44 -15.17
CA MET A 71 4.39 -2.47 -15.19
C MET A 71 4.36 -1.65 -13.92
N SER A 72 3.96 -0.38 -14.01
CA SER A 72 3.48 0.38 -12.85
C SER A 72 2.09 -0.07 -12.42
N ASP A 73 1.73 0.16 -11.16
CA ASP A 73 0.35 -0.04 -10.68
C ASP A 73 -0.68 0.77 -11.49
N TYR A 74 -0.33 2.00 -11.87
CA TYR A 74 -1.13 2.79 -12.81
C TYR A 74 -1.30 2.10 -14.17
N GLY A 75 -0.23 1.55 -14.73
CA GLY A 75 -0.26 0.82 -15.99
C GLY A 75 -1.14 -0.43 -15.92
N LEU A 76 -1.00 -1.22 -14.84
CA LEU A 76 -1.86 -2.37 -14.58
C LEU A 76 -3.32 -1.95 -14.44
N LYS A 77 -3.60 -0.89 -13.68
CA LYS A 77 -4.95 -0.33 -13.55
C LYS A 77 -5.53 0.06 -14.90
N VAL A 78 -4.76 0.77 -15.73
CA VAL A 78 -5.17 1.16 -17.08
C VAL A 78 -5.53 -0.06 -17.91
N PHE A 79 -4.74 -1.12 -17.85
CA PHE A 79 -4.98 -2.34 -18.60
C PHE A 79 -6.20 -3.11 -18.11
N ILE A 80 -6.33 -3.30 -16.80
CA ILE A 80 -7.47 -3.94 -16.16
C ILE A 80 -8.76 -3.17 -16.48
N THR A 81 -8.74 -1.85 -16.38
CA THR A 81 -9.92 -1.01 -16.65
C THR A 81 -10.24 -0.84 -18.13
N GLY A 82 -9.27 -1.10 -19.02
CA GLY A 82 -9.39 -0.83 -20.45
C GLY A 82 -9.56 0.66 -20.76
N ASP A 83 -9.04 1.55 -19.92
CA ASP A 83 -9.14 2.99 -20.11
C ASP A 83 -8.36 3.41 -21.36
N LYS A 84 -9.00 4.23 -22.20
CA LYS A 84 -8.41 4.70 -23.46
C LYS A 84 -7.53 5.92 -23.26
N ASN A 85 -7.60 6.61 -22.12
CA ASN A 85 -6.84 7.84 -21.85
C ASN A 85 -5.41 7.58 -21.39
N VAL A 86 -4.73 6.65 -22.05
CA VAL A 86 -3.35 6.28 -21.78
C VAL A 86 -2.41 7.15 -22.60
N PRO A 87 -1.43 7.82 -21.99
CA PRO A 87 -0.37 8.51 -22.73
C PRO A 87 0.30 7.56 -23.74
N LYS A 88 0.64 8.08 -24.93
CA LYS A 88 1.33 7.29 -25.98
C LYS A 88 2.62 6.65 -25.45
N SER A 89 3.32 7.31 -24.54
CA SER A 89 4.57 6.81 -23.92
C SER A 89 4.39 5.48 -23.19
N LEU A 90 3.27 5.28 -22.49
CA LEU A 90 2.96 4.04 -21.77
C LEU A 90 2.49 2.93 -22.73
N ARG A 91 1.73 3.28 -23.78
CA ARG A 91 1.29 2.34 -24.83
C ARG A 91 2.44 1.77 -25.65
N SER A 92 3.51 2.55 -25.84
CA SER A 92 4.67 2.14 -26.62
C SER A 92 5.68 1.29 -25.83
N ARG A 93 5.77 1.47 -24.50
CA ARG A 93 6.70 0.73 -23.63
C ARG A 93 6.18 -0.62 -23.15
N HIS A 94 4.87 -0.78 -23.03
CA HIS A 94 4.28 -1.87 -22.25
C HIS A 94 3.35 -2.82 -23.03
N GLY A 95 3.49 -2.88 -24.35
CA GLY A 95 2.75 -3.86 -25.17
C GLY A 95 1.29 -3.50 -25.42
N LYS A 96 0.73 -4.07 -26.49
CA LYS A 96 -0.68 -3.92 -26.86
C LYS A 96 -1.46 -4.99 -26.10
N ILE A 97 -2.38 -4.59 -25.22
CA ILE A 97 -3.39 -5.52 -24.68
C ILE A 97 -4.04 -6.25 -25.84
N SER A 98 -4.18 -7.58 -25.74
CA SER A 98 -5.03 -8.31 -26.68
C SER A 98 -6.43 -7.69 -26.69
N LYS A 99 -7.03 -7.56 -27.88
CA LYS A 99 -8.42 -7.12 -28.03
C LYS A 99 -9.40 -8.05 -27.29
N ASP A 100 -8.94 -9.25 -26.94
CA ASP A 100 -9.72 -10.28 -26.26
C ASP A 100 -9.77 -10.10 -24.73
N MET A 101 -8.94 -9.22 -24.13
CA MET A 101 -9.00 -8.94 -22.70
C MET A 101 -10.23 -8.08 -22.35
N PRO A 102 -11.13 -8.55 -21.46
CA PRO A 102 -12.29 -7.76 -21.05
C PRO A 102 -11.88 -6.48 -20.32
N LYS A 103 -12.76 -5.48 -20.36
CA LYS A 103 -12.60 -4.24 -19.59
C LYS A 103 -13.32 -4.35 -18.27
N TRP A 104 -12.59 -4.23 -17.17
CA TRP A 104 -13.14 -4.50 -15.84
C TRP A 104 -13.67 -3.27 -15.12
N LYS A 105 -13.56 -2.06 -15.69
CA LYS A 105 -14.03 -0.80 -15.06
C LYS A 105 -15.53 -0.78 -14.75
N GLU A 106 -16.32 -1.51 -15.52
CA GLU A 106 -17.78 -1.58 -15.34
C GLU A 106 -18.21 -2.61 -14.30
N VAL A 107 -17.31 -3.55 -13.95
CA VAL A 107 -17.59 -4.67 -13.02
C VAL A 107 -16.90 -4.47 -11.67
N LEU A 108 -15.68 -3.92 -11.69
CA LEU A 108 -14.84 -3.73 -10.52
C LEU A 108 -14.70 -2.24 -10.19
N ASN A 109 -14.93 -1.90 -8.93
CA ASN A 109 -14.66 -0.57 -8.42
C ASN A 109 -13.16 -0.33 -8.16
N GLU A 110 -12.78 0.92 -7.90
CA GLU A 110 -11.40 1.34 -7.65
C GLU A 110 -10.69 0.56 -6.52
N SER A 111 -11.41 0.25 -5.44
CA SER A 111 -10.84 -0.53 -4.33
C SER A 111 -10.58 -1.98 -4.73
N GLN A 112 -11.50 -2.57 -5.52
CA GLN A 112 -11.36 -3.93 -6.03
C GLN A 112 -10.20 -4.03 -7.03
N ILE A 113 -10.04 -3.03 -7.91
CA ILE A 113 -8.91 -2.98 -8.84
C ILE A 113 -7.60 -2.87 -8.08
N SER A 114 -7.53 -2.03 -7.04
CA SER A 114 -6.34 -1.90 -6.20
C SER A 114 -6.00 -3.19 -5.48
N ALA A 115 -7.00 -3.89 -4.93
CA ALA A 115 -6.83 -5.20 -4.31
C ALA A 115 -6.34 -6.25 -5.33
N LEU A 116 -6.93 -6.29 -6.52
CA LEU A 116 -6.51 -7.18 -7.60
C LEU A 116 -5.05 -6.93 -7.99
N ILE A 117 -4.63 -5.68 -8.12
CA ILE A 117 -3.23 -5.32 -8.40
C ILE A 117 -2.31 -5.81 -7.27
N ALA A 118 -2.69 -5.62 -6.01
CA ALA A 118 -1.91 -6.13 -4.88
C ALA A 118 -1.72 -7.65 -4.94
N TYR A 119 -2.76 -8.40 -5.34
CA TYR A 119 -2.61 -9.84 -5.56
C TYR A 119 -1.75 -10.18 -6.77
N LEU A 120 -1.84 -9.44 -7.88
CA LEU A 120 -0.98 -9.64 -9.04
C LEU A 120 0.50 -9.40 -8.69
N ARG A 121 0.80 -8.41 -7.85
CA ARG A 121 2.15 -8.16 -7.30
C ARG A 121 2.63 -9.31 -6.44
N PHE A 122 1.77 -9.82 -5.56
CA PHE A 122 2.08 -11.03 -4.80
C PHE A 122 2.35 -12.22 -5.73
N LEU A 123 1.48 -12.46 -6.71
CA LEU A 123 1.57 -13.56 -7.66
C LEU A 123 2.86 -13.53 -8.49
N SER A 124 3.33 -12.34 -8.90
CA SER A 124 4.54 -12.19 -9.71
C SER A 124 5.84 -12.24 -8.92
N THR A 125 5.81 -12.06 -7.60
CA THR A 125 7.01 -11.97 -6.76
C THR A 125 7.15 -13.13 -5.78
N THR A 126 6.06 -13.83 -5.47
CA THR A 126 6.09 -14.95 -4.52
C THR A 126 7.00 -16.07 -5.03
N ARG A 127 7.81 -16.60 -4.11
CA ARG A 127 8.65 -17.79 -4.34
C ARG A 127 8.00 -19.08 -3.85
N HIS A 128 6.84 -18.96 -3.21
CA HIS A 128 6.16 -20.06 -2.54
C HIS A 128 4.72 -20.16 -3.06
N ASP A 129 4.23 -21.39 -3.16
CA ASP A 129 2.84 -21.68 -3.44
C ASP A 129 1.94 -21.37 -2.24
N LEU A 130 0.62 -21.40 -2.46
CA LEU A 130 -0.40 -21.33 -1.42
C LEU A 130 -0.84 -22.77 -1.10
N PRO A 131 -0.32 -23.42 -0.03
CA PRO A 131 -0.47 -24.86 0.17
C PRO A 131 -1.88 -25.28 0.62
N GLY A 132 -2.66 -24.37 1.21
CA GLY A 132 -4.04 -24.61 1.64
C GLY A 132 -5.00 -23.49 1.26
N ASP A 133 -6.26 -23.62 1.71
CA ASP A 133 -7.33 -22.65 1.46
C ASP A 133 -7.13 -21.36 2.29
N PRO A 134 -6.77 -20.21 1.67
CA PRO A 134 -6.51 -19.00 2.43
C PRO A 134 -7.77 -18.43 3.10
N GLU A 135 -8.96 -18.74 2.61
CA GLU A 135 -10.23 -18.31 3.21
C GLU A 135 -10.43 -18.94 4.60
N LEU A 136 -10.21 -20.26 4.72
CA LEU A 136 -10.12 -20.93 6.02
C LEU A 136 -8.98 -20.36 6.87
N GLY A 137 -7.83 -20.11 6.25
CA GLY A 137 -6.66 -19.52 6.92
C GLY A 137 -6.96 -18.16 7.54
N TYR A 138 -7.72 -17.30 6.85
CA TYR A 138 -8.16 -16.02 7.37
C TYR A 138 -9.00 -16.20 8.64
N GLU A 139 -10.01 -17.08 8.62
CA GLU A 139 -10.87 -17.30 9.77
C GLU A 139 -10.09 -17.81 11.00
N LEU A 140 -9.19 -18.77 10.78
CA LEU A 140 -8.34 -19.33 11.81
C LEU A 140 -7.37 -18.27 12.36
N TYR A 141 -6.76 -17.47 11.49
CA TYR A 141 -5.84 -16.41 11.88
C TYR A 141 -6.53 -15.37 12.75
N GLN A 142 -7.72 -14.92 12.34
CA GLN A 142 -8.49 -13.94 13.10
C GLN A 142 -8.91 -14.48 14.46
N ARG A 143 -9.21 -15.78 14.56
CA ARG A 143 -9.59 -16.44 15.80
C ARG A 143 -8.44 -16.67 16.77
N TYR A 144 -7.27 -17.06 16.26
CA TYR A 144 -6.20 -17.62 17.09
C TYR A 144 -4.92 -16.79 17.10
N CYS A 145 -4.56 -16.15 15.98
CA CYS A 145 -3.25 -15.53 15.80
C CYS A 145 -3.28 -14.01 16.04
N SER A 146 -4.40 -13.36 15.69
CA SER A 146 -4.56 -11.90 15.72
C SER A 146 -4.36 -11.26 17.10
N ILE A 147 -4.58 -12.01 18.18
CA ILE A 147 -4.41 -11.53 19.56
C ILE A 147 -2.97 -11.13 19.86
N CYS A 148 -2.00 -11.77 19.19
CA CYS A 148 -0.57 -11.47 19.29
C CYS A 148 -0.07 -10.75 18.04
N HIS A 149 -0.33 -11.30 16.84
CA HIS A 149 0.21 -10.77 15.59
C HIS A 149 -0.56 -9.55 15.05
N GLY A 150 -1.67 -9.19 15.69
CA GLY A 150 -2.55 -8.13 15.20
C GLY A 150 -3.48 -8.62 14.09
N VAL A 151 -4.58 -7.91 13.91
CA VAL A 151 -5.59 -8.16 12.87
C VAL A 151 -4.98 -8.10 11.47
N GLU A 152 -3.98 -7.23 11.29
CA GLU A 152 -3.29 -7.00 10.01
C GLU A 152 -1.98 -7.79 9.87
N GLY A 153 -1.49 -8.46 10.92
CA GLY A 153 -0.23 -9.21 10.87
C GLY A 153 1.03 -8.43 11.21
N ILE A 154 0.92 -7.17 11.61
CA ILE A 154 2.07 -6.28 11.86
C ILE A 154 2.72 -6.44 13.25
N GLY A 155 2.26 -7.39 14.06
CA GLY A 155 2.82 -7.65 15.40
C GLY A 155 2.33 -6.71 16.49
N ASP A 156 1.14 -6.12 16.34
CA ASP A 156 0.56 -5.12 17.25
C ASP A 156 -0.67 -5.63 18.04
N GLY A 157 -0.84 -6.94 18.14
CA GLY A 157 -1.99 -7.57 18.80
C GLY A 157 -2.15 -7.14 20.26
N ALA A 158 -3.38 -7.17 20.77
CA ALA A 158 -3.70 -6.62 22.09
C ALA A 158 -2.85 -7.19 23.23
N LEU A 159 -2.40 -8.45 23.12
CA LEU A 159 -1.56 -9.08 24.15
C LEU A 159 -0.15 -8.51 24.20
N THR A 160 0.40 -8.03 23.07
CA THR A 160 1.78 -7.50 22.98
C THR A 160 2.04 -6.35 23.95
N LYS A 161 1.02 -5.50 24.16
CA LYS A 161 1.05 -4.38 25.11
C LYS A 161 1.10 -4.80 26.57
N LEU A 162 0.63 -6.01 26.89
CA LEU A 162 0.55 -6.53 28.25
C LEU A 162 1.82 -7.30 28.64
N ILE A 163 2.36 -8.09 27.72
CA ILE A 163 3.50 -8.98 28.00
C ILE A 163 4.85 -8.41 27.52
N GLY A 164 4.85 -7.30 26.79
CA GLY A 164 6.08 -6.62 26.34
C GLY A 164 6.82 -7.37 25.23
N VAL A 165 6.15 -8.25 24.50
CA VAL A 165 6.71 -9.03 23.38
C VAL A 165 6.13 -8.50 22.07
N ILE A 166 6.99 -8.27 21.08
CA ILE A 166 6.61 -7.85 19.74
C ILE A 166 6.89 -9.01 18.78
N PRO A 167 5.85 -9.72 18.29
CA PRO A 167 5.99 -10.76 17.29
C PRO A 167 6.57 -10.23 15.97
N VAL A 168 7.02 -11.14 15.11
CA VAL A 168 7.44 -10.78 13.75
C VAL A 168 6.29 -10.15 12.96
N ASP A 169 6.61 -9.11 12.19
CA ASP A 169 5.70 -8.54 11.18
C ASP A 169 5.56 -9.53 10.02
N LEU A 170 4.38 -10.15 9.93
CA LEU A 170 4.00 -11.13 8.91
C LEU A 170 3.63 -10.49 7.58
N THR A 171 3.48 -9.16 7.53
CA THR A 171 3.21 -8.42 6.30
C THR A 171 4.46 -8.14 5.47
N ASN A 172 5.64 -8.36 6.07
CA ASN A 172 6.92 -8.07 5.44
C ASN A 172 7.42 -9.23 4.57
N PRO A 173 7.56 -9.06 3.24
CA PRO A 173 7.94 -10.16 2.36
C PRO A 173 9.36 -10.67 2.60
N LYS A 174 10.35 -9.83 2.94
CA LYS A 174 11.68 -10.37 3.25
C LYS A 174 11.66 -11.23 4.51
N LYS A 175 10.81 -10.86 5.49
CA LYS A 175 10.65 -11.62 6.73
C LYS A 175 9.76 -12.85 6.52
N ALA A 176 8.65 -12.75 5.82
CA ALA A 176 7.70 -13.83 5.55
C ALA A 176 8.18 -14.77 4.43
N ASP A 177 8.59 -14.27 3.26
CA ASP A 177 9.17 -15.04 2.14
C ASP A 177 10.60 -15.48 2.35
N GLY A 178 11.25 -15.00 3.41
CA GLY A 178 12.50 -15.58 3.92
C GLY A 178 12.32 -17.01 4.45
N PHE A 179 11.12 -17.37 4.91
CA PHE A 179 10.81 -18.71 5.38
C PHE A 179 10.14 -19.56 4.31
N SER A 180 10.46 -20.85 4.26
CA SER A 180 9.74 -21.80 3.42
C SER A 180 8.35 -22.11 3.99
N ASN A 181 7.40 -22.57 3.17
CA ASN A 181 6.09 -23.03 3.65
C ASN A 181 6.23 -24.11 4.74
N ARG A 182 7.20 -25.02 4.60
CA ARG A 182 7.54 -26.02 5.62
C ARG A 182 8.00 -25.38 6.93
N THR A 183 8.79 -24.32 6.87
CA THR A 183 9.28 -23.62 8.06
C THR A 183 8.15 -22.92 8.79
N LEU A 184 7.28 -22.21 8.06
CA LEU A 184 6.10 -21.56 8.64
C LEU A 184 5.15 -22.59 9.28
N ALA A 185 4.84 -23.68 8.57
CA ALA A 185 4.02 -24.76 9.10
C ALA A 185 4.64 -25.37 10.37
N LYS A 186 5.96 -25.60 10.38
CA LYS A 186 6.68 -26.10 11.55
C LYS A 186 6.58 -25.14 12.73
N ASP A 187 6.82 -23.84 12.52
CA ASP A 187 6.74 -22.82 13.58
C ASP A 187 5.31 -22.74 14.16
N ILE A 188 4.26 -22.92 13.34
CA ILE A 188 2.87 -22.99 13.81
C ILE A 188 2.63 -24.28 14.61
N ILE A 189 3.07 -25.44 14.12
CA ILE A 189 2.82 -26.72 14.77
C ILE A 189 3.57 -26.83 16.11
N GLU A 190 4.86 -26.51 16.11
CA GLU A 190 5.75 -26.73 17.25
C GLU A 190 5.81 -25.51 18.19
N GLY A 191 5.42 -24.34 17.72
CA GLY A 191 5.64 -23.07 18.40
C GLY A 191 7.02 -22.50 18.10
N LYS A 192 7.27 -21.27 18.55
CA LYS A 192 8.53 -20.55 18.27
C LYS A 192 8.94 -19.63 19.42
N GLY A 193 10.17 -19.82 19.90
CA GLY A 193 10.69 -19.07 21.05
C GLY A 193 9.86 -19.31 22.31
N ASP A 194 9.93 -18.37 23.25
CA ASP A 194 9.34 -18.56 24.59
C ASP A 194 7.83 -18.29 24.63
N TYR A 195 7.28 -17.61 23.61
CA TYR A 195 5.93 -17.06 23.65
C TYR A 195 4.97 -17.55 22.56
N MET A 196 5.45 -17.96 21.37
CA MET A 196 4.55 -18.46 20.33
C MET A 196 4.19 -19.92 20.64
N PRO A 197 2.94 -20.23 21.01
CA PRO A 197 2.55 -21.58 21.38
C PRO A 197 2.57 -22.51 20.16
N GLY A 198 2.82 -23.79 20.40
CA GLY A 198 2.62 -24.83 19.40
C GLY A 198 1.15 -25.24 19.29
N TRP A 199 0.68 -25.40 18.06
CA TRP A 199 -0.72 -25.74 17.75
C TRP A 199 -0.94 -27.23 17.42
N LYS A 200 0.09 -28.06 17.61
CA LYS A 200 0.01 -29.51 17.40
C LYS A 200 -1.13 -30.14 18.21
N GLY A 201 -2.02 -30.85 17.52
CA GLY A 201 -3.18 -31.53 18.12
C GLY A 201 -4.37 -30.62 18.39
N ILE A 202 -4.25 -29.32 18.12
CA ILE A 202 -5.36 -28.35 18.11
C ILE A 202 -5.79 -28.07 16.68
N LEU A 203 -4.82 -27.84 15.79
CA LEU A 203 -5.04 -27.62 14.36
C LEU A 203 -4.66 -28.86 13.55
N THR A 204 -5.40 -29.15 12.48
CA THR A 204 -5.03 -30.17 11.49
C THR A 204 -3.93 -29.65 10.54
N ASN A 205 -3.30 -30.53 9.77
CA ASN A 205 -2.31 -30.11 8.79
C ASN A 205 -2.93 -29.23 7.70
N GLU A 206 -4.15 -29.53 7.28
CA GLU A 206 -4.90 -28.75 6.29
C GLU A 206 -5.20 -27.34 6.81
N GLU A 207 -5.56 -27.21 8.10
CA GLU A 207 -5.76 -25.92 8.76
C GLU A 207 -4.45 -25.12 8.89
N VAL A 208 -3.33 -25.81 9.14
CA VAL A 208 -2.01 -25.18 9.15
C VAL A 208 -1.60 -24.71 7.76
N ASP A 209 -1.83 -25.51 6.72
CA ASP A 209 -1.56 -25.12 5.33
C ASP A 209 -2.44 -23.93 4.90
N ALA A 210 -3.70 -23.91 5.32
CA ALA A 210 -4.60 -22.78 5.14
C ALA A 210 -4.06 -21.50 5.82
N LEU A 211 -3.58 -21.59 7.07
CA LEU A 211 -2.93 -20.48 7.77
C LEU A 211 -1.68 -20.00 7.04
N VAL A 212 -0.82 -20.91 6.57
CA VAL A 212 0.38 -20.55 5.80
C VAL A 212 0.00 -19.79 4.54
N SER A 213 -1.01 -20.26 3.79
CA SER A 213 -1.53 -19.55 2.62
C SER A 213 -2.02 -18.15 2.96
N TYR A 214 -2.76 -17.98 4.05
CA TYR A 214 -3.24 -16.65 4.45
C TYR A 214 -2.09 -15.72 4.86
N ILE A 215 -1.10 -16.23 5.60
CA ILE A 215 0.10 -15.47 6.00
C ILE A 215 0.85 -14.95 4.78
N ARG A 216 0.98 -15.75 3.71
CA ARG A 216 1.58 -15.31 2.44
C ARG A 216 0.84 -14.11 1.84
N LEU A 217 -0.48 -14.07 1.98
CA LEU A 217 -1.33 -13.01 1.47
C LEU A 217 -1.39 -11.77 2.39
N LEU A 218 -0.77 -11.79 3.58
CA LEU A 218 -0.70 -10.62 4.47
C LEU A 218 0.21 -9.51 3.96
N TYR A 219 0.88 -9.71 2.83
CA TYR A 219 1.77 -8.75 2.16
C TYR A 219 1.26 -7.30 2.18
N GLN A 220 2.04 -6.39 2.77
CA GLN A 220 1.78 -4.95 2.76
C GLN A 220 3.00 -4.15 2.31
N VAL A 221 2.75 -2.99 1.71
CA VAL A 221 3.82 -2.13 1.16
C VAL A 221 4.56 -1.33 2.24
N TRP A 222 3.96 -1.13 3.42
CA TRP A 222 4.71 -0.59 4.57
C TRP A 222 5.97 -1.38 4.87
N ALA A 223 5.94 -2.69 4.67
CA ALA A 223 7.11 -3.52 4.85
C ALA A 223 8.22 -3.30 3.82
N HIS A 224 7.87 -2.86 2.60
CA HIS A 224 8.90 -2.49 1.62
C HIS A 224 9.62 -1.21 2.04
N LEU A 225 8.90 -0.32 2.71
CA LEU A 225 9.51 0.87 3.28
C LEU A 225 10.45 0.52 4.43
N GLU A 226 10.19 -0.54 5.21
CA GLU A 226 11.15 -1.00 6.24
C GLU A 226 12.50 -1.41 5.64
N ASP A 227 12.48 -1.99 4.44
CA ASP A 227 13.67 -2.49 3.76
C ASP A 227 14.56 -1.37 3.19
N GLY A 228 14.02 -0.16 3.01
CA GLY A 228 14.71 0.96 2.40
C GLY A 228 14.88 0.86 0.88
N GLY A 229 15.60 1.82 0.29
CA GLY A 229 15.84 1.87 -1.16
C GLY A 229 14.66 2.37 -2.00
N LEU A 230 13.56 2.83 -1.39
CA LEU A 230 12.40 3.33 -2.12
C LEU A 230 12.30 4.85 -2.08
N VAL A 231 11.50 5.38 -3.00
CA VAL A 231 11.15 6.79 -3.06
C VAL A 231 9.69 6.98 -2.65
N VAL A 232 9.46 7.72 -1.57
CA VAL A 232 8.15 8.04 -1.03
C VAL A 232 7.77 9.45 -1.42
N VAL A 233 6.84 9.60 -2.35
CA VAL A 233 6.36 10.90 -2.82
C VAL A 233 5.11 11.31 -2.06
N MET A 234 5.19 12.45 -1.39
CA MET A 234 4.11 13.02 -0.59
C MET A 234 3.64 14.34 -1.19
N LYS A 235 2.32 14.53 -1.21
CA LYS A 235 1.71 15.80 -1.60
C LYS A 235 1.90 16.81 -0.47
N SER A 236 2.39 17.99 -0.83
CA SER A 236 2.51 19.12 0.08
C SER A 236 1.12 19.70 0.37
N PRO A 237 0.84 20.10 1.62
CA PRO A 237 -0.43 20.73 1.97
C PRO A 237 -0.56 22.09 1.27
N THR A 238 -1.78 22.43 0.86
CA THR A 238 -2.13 23.73 0.29
C THR A 238 -2.75 24.62 1.37
N LEU A 239 -2.58 25.95 1.27
CA LEU A 239 -3.28 26.89 2.15
C LEU A 239 -4.79 26.75 1.92
N GLU A 240 -5.54 26.39 2.97
CA GLU A 240 -6.99 26.58 3.00
C GLU A 240 -7.27 28.08 3.11
N ASN A 241 -7.50 28.76 1.99
CA ASN A 241 -8.07 30.10 2.01
C ASN A 241 -9.58 30.01 1.73
N ASP A 242 -10.34 30.47 2.73
CA ASP A 242 -11.70 30.97 2.62
C ASP A 242 -11.91 31.65 1.26
N LYS A 243 -12.84 31.11 0.47
CA LYS A 243 -13.28 31.67 -0.83
C LYS A 243 -12.19 31.77 -1.93
N GLY A 244 -11.75 30.61 -2.44
CA GLY A 244 -11.52 30.45 -3.88
C GLY A 244 -10.41 31.30 -4.53
N ARG A 245 -9.43 31.78 -3.77
CA ARG A 245 -8.18 32.31 -4.32
C ARG A 245 -7.01 31.50 -3.81
N THR A 246 -6.50 30.62 -4.66
CA THR A 246 -5.16 30.02 -4.59
C THR A 246 -4.13 31.13 -4.71
N THR A 247 -3.90 31.85 -3.61
CA THR A 247 -2.84 32.85 -3.59
C THR A 247 -1.52 32.10 -3.65
N THR A 248 -0.88 32.29 -4.80
CA THR A 248 0.49 31.91 -5.14
C THR A 248 1.42 32.58 -4.13
N LEU A 249 1.51 32.04 -2.93
CA LEU A 249 2.29 32.67 -1.86
C LEU A 249 3.68 32.05 -1.83
N LEU A 250 4.53 32.78 -2.54
CA LEU A 250 5.87 33.20 -2.15
C LEU A 250 6.92 32.08 -2.10
N ARG A 251 7.78 32.16 -3.11
CA ARG A 251 9.17 31.69 -3.16
C ARG A 251 10.01 32.43 -2.10
N ASP A 252 9.51 32.50 -0.86
CA ASP A 252 10.20 33.02 0.31
C ASP A 252 11.10 31.90 0.82
N THR A 253 12.35 31.91 0.40
CA THR A 253 13.35 30.91 0.83
C THR A 253 13.58 30.94 2.35
N SER A 254 13.26 32.06 2.99
CA SER A 254 13.43 32.26 4.44
C SER A 254 12.27 31.69 5.26
N CYS A 255 11.09 31.51 4.66
CA CYS A 255 9.86 31.05 5.32
C CYS A 255 9.51 31.80 6.62
N ASN A 256 9.84 33.09 6.66
CA ASN A 256 9.54 33.97 7.79
C ASN A 256 8.17 34.65 7.66
N SER A 257 7.45 34.41 6.57
CA SER A 257 6.13 34.99 6.28
C SER A 257 4.95 34.17 6.82
N LYS A 258 3.74 34.76 6.88
CA LYS A 258 2.51 34.16 7.45
C LYS A 258 1.93 32.97 6.65
N ALA A 259 2.65 32.42 5.67
CA ALA A 259 2.23 31.31 4.80
C ALA A 259 2.69 29.93 5.31
N ASN A 260 3.01 29.84 6.60
CA ASN A 260 3.53 28.65 7.26
C ASN A 260 2.43 27.66 7.64
N LEU A 261 2.83 26.45 8.02
CA LEU A 261 1.97 25.34 8.36
C LEU A 261 1.07 25.69 9.56
N SER A 262 -0.24 25.43 9.43
CA SER A 262 -1.19 25.63 10.52
C SER A 262 -0.90 24.68 11.69
N ALA A 263 -1.42 24.98 12.88
CA ALA A 263 -1.27 24.08 14.04
C ALA A 263 -1.80 22.66 13.75
N LYS A 264 -2.90 22.56 13.00
CA LYS A 264 -3.45 21.28 12.52
C LYS A 264 -2.48 20.59 11.56
N GLY A 265 -1.95 21.31 10.57
CA GLY A 265 -0.97 20.76 9.62
C GLY A 265 0.31 20.27 10.31
N LYS A 266 0.80 20.99 11.33
CA LYS A 266 1.95 20.55 12.15
C LYS A 266 1.63 19.26 12.91
N ALA A 267 0.45 19.17 13.51
CA ALA A 267 0.03 17.95 14.20
C ALA A 267 -0.06 16.75 13.24
N GLU A 268 -0.54 16.96 12.01
CA GLU A 268 -0.58 15.91 10.97
C GLU A 268 0.83 15.51 10.52
N ALA A 269 1.72 16.46 10.24
CA ALA A 269 3.12 16.18 9.88
C ALA A 269 3.86 15.39 10.99
N ILE A 270 3.66 15.75 12.25
CA ILE A 270 4.22 15.01 13.40
C ILE A 270 3.69 13.56 13.42
N LYS A 271 2.41 13.34 13.12
CA LYS A 271 1.84 11.98 13.06
C LYS A 271 2.49 11.16 11.94
N VAL A 272 2.71 11.75 10.77
CA VAL A 272 3.42 11.10 9.65
C VAL A 272 4.81 10.64 10.10
N GLY A 273 5.61 11.56 10.65
CA GLY A 273 6.95 11.25 11.15
C GLY A 273 6.98 10.14 12.20
N LYS A 274 6.07 10.22 13.17
CA LYS A 274 5.93 9.21 14.23
C LYS A 274 5.55 7.85 13.67
N LEU A 275 4.66 7.80 12.67
CA LEU A 275 4.26 6.55 12.04
C LEU A 275 5.43 5.87 11.36
N PHE A 276 6.15 6.58 10.47
CA PHE A 276 7.33 6.06 9.79
C PHE A 276 8.36 5.54 10.80
N LYS A 277 8.65 6.32 11.85
CA LYS A 277 9.55 5.91 12.92
C LYS A 277 9.05 4.67 13.68
N SER A 278 7.77 4.61 14.02
CA SER A 278 7.17 3.49 14.76
C SER A 278 7.15 2.18 13.97
N ARG A 279 7.07 2.28 12.64
CA ARG A 279 7.14 1.15 11.70
C ARG A 279 8.59 0.79 11.34
N GLY A 280 9.59 1.39 11.97
CA GLY A 280 11.00 1.08 11.67
C GLY A 280 11.46 1.49 10.27
N VAL A 281 10.72 2.38 9.59
CA VAL A 281 11.05 2.83 8.24
C VAL A 281 12.24 3.78 8.30
N SER A 282 13.36 3.35 7.72
CA SER A 282 14.58 4.16 7.62
C SER A 282 14.40 5.26 6.57
N ILE A 283 14.56 6.52 6.96
CA ILE A 283 14.56 7.66 6.04
C ILE A 283 15.99 8.17 5.92
N GLN A 284 16.58 7.99 4.75
CA GLN A 284 17.96 8.41 4.50
C GLN A 284 18.03 9.87 4.06
N GLN A 285 17.12 10.29 3.17
CA GLN A 285 17.10 11.65 2.66
C GLN A 285 15.67 12.14 2.48
N VAL A 286 15.48 13.44 2.67
CA VAL A 286 14.21 14.11 2.43
C VAL A 286 14.50 15.30 1.53
N ILE A 287 13.91 15.31 0.34
CA ILE A 287 13.91 16.46 -0.57
C ILE A 287 12.53 17.09 -0.59
N SER A 288 12.48 18.42 -0.71
CA SER A 288 11.23 19.17 -0.73
C SER A 288 11.23 20.24 -1.78
N SER A 289 10.04 20.52 -2.31
CA SER A 289 9.75 21.75 -3.04
C SER A 289 10.22 23.00 -2.26
N PRO A 290 10.70 24.07 -2.94
CA PRO A 290 11.13 25.29 -2.27
C PRO A 290 9.98 26.07 -1.60
N HIS A 291 8.72 25.64 -1.78
CA HIS A 291 7.56 26.26 -1.14
C HIS A 291 7.56 26.00 0.38
N CYS A 292 7.29 27.03 1.18
CA CYS A 292 7.40 26.96 2.65
C CYS A 292 6.54 25.88 3.29
N LEU A 293 5.32 25.64 2.80
CA LEU A 293 4.48 24.56 3.32
C LEU A 293 5.12 23.18 3.13
N ALA A 294 5.75 22.94 1.97
CA ALA A 294 6.44 21.69 1.71
C ALA A 294 7.65 21.53 2.63
N LYS A 295 8.49 22.58 2.72
CA LYS A 295 9.68 22.64 3.56
C LYS A 295 9.35 22.43 5.04
N GLU A 296 8.36 23.17 5.57
CA GLU A 296 7.96 23.04 6.97
C GLU A 296 7.32 21.69 7.27
N THR A 297 6.51 21.14 6.35
CA THR A 297 5.93 19.79 6.52
C THR A 297 7.03 18.75 6.59
N ALA A 298 7.98 18.78 5.65
CA ALA A 298 9.11 17.86 5.57
C ALA A 298 9.97 17.93 6.84
N MET A 299 10.34 19.15 7.24
CA MET A 299 11.12 19.38 8.46
C MET A 299 10.37 18.93 9.72
N THR A 300 9.06 19.20 9.80
CA THR A 300 8.24 18.81 10.97
C THR A 300 8.05 17.31 11.06
N ALA A 301 7.88 16.62 9.92
CA ALA A 301 7.69 15.18 9.87
C ALA A 301 8.99 14.41 10.10
N PHE A 302 10.08 14.81 9.44
CA PHE A 302 11.29 13.98 9.36
C PHE A 302 12.54 14.62 9.96
N GLY A 303 12.47 15.87 10.43
CA GLY A 303 13.60 16.57 11.05
C GLY A 303 14.69 17.01 10.07
N GLN A 304 14.52 16.74 8.78
CA GLN A 304 15.43 17.12 7.70
C GLN A 304 14.63 17.41 6.42
N ALA A 305 15.13 18.35 5.61
CA ALA A 305 14.60 18.63 4.28
C ALA A 305 15.64 19.42 3.46
N GLU A 306 16.12 18.83 2.38
CA GLU A 306 16.90 19.52 1.35
C GLU A 306 15.93 20.13 0.33
N THR A 307 16.03 21.44 0.11
CA THR A 307 15.19 22.13 -0.87
C THR A 307 15.80 22.04 -2.26
N VAL A 308 15.03 21.55 -3.23
CA VAL A 308 15.48 21.41 -4.63
C VAL A 308 14.51 22.13 -5.57
N GLU A 309 15.05 22.90 -6.50
CA GLU A 309 14.24 23.82 -7.33
C GLU A 309 13.33 23.07 -8.31
N TYR A 310 13.75 21.90 -8.81
CA TYR A 310 12.99 21.09 -9.75
C TYR A 310 11.70 20.48 -9.17
N LEU A 311 11.46 20.62 -7.86
CA LEU A 311 10.21 20.26 -7.20
C LEU A 311 9.23 21.45 -7.06
N ALA A 312 9.55 22.62 -7.63
CA ALA A 312 8.59 23.73 -7.74
C ALA A 312 7.48 23.38 -8.74
N SER A 313 6.25 23.86 -8.52
CA SER A 313 5.12 23.53 -9.41
C SER A 313 5.39 23.93 -10.87
N ASN A 314 5.14 23.00 -11.80
CA ASN A 314 5.36 23.18 -13.24
C ASN A 314 4.33 24.08 -13.93
N GLU A 315 3.18 24.36 -13.32
CA GLU A 315 2.02 25.00 -13.98
C GLU A 315 2.28 26.41 -14.53
N LYS A 316 3.35 27.08 -14.07
CA LYS A 316 3.72 28.44 -14.50
C LYS A 316 5.11 28.53 -15.12
N LEU A 317 5.78 27.40 -15.33
CA LEU A 317 7.12 27.38 -15.91
C LEU A 317 7.06 27.40 -17.44
N PRO A 318 8.01 28.08 -18.11
CA PRO A 318 8.29 27.87 -19.52
C PRO A 318 8.51 26.38 -19.83
N SER A 319 8.11 25.92 -21.03
CA SER A 319 8.10 24.50 -21.39
C SER A 319 9.49 23.85 -21.31
N ASP A 320 10.52 24.55 -21.76
CA ASP A 320 11.92 24.11 -21.68
C ASP A 320 12.39 23.87 -20.24
N LYS A 321 11.99 24.76 -19.32
CA LYS A 321 12.31 24.60 -17.89
C LYS A 321 11.50 23.49 -17.23
N ALA A 322 10.22 23.35 -17.59
CA ALA A 322 9.38 22.27 -17.08
C ALA A 322 9.93 20.90 -17.51
N GLU A 323 10.38 20.76 -18.76
CA GLU A 323 11.03 19.54 -19.26
C GLU A 323 12.35 19.23 -18.54
N SER A 324 13.20 20.25 -18.31
CA SER A 324 14.43 20.10 -17.52
C SER A 324 14.13 19.62 -16.10
N PHE A 325 13.15 20.22 -15.43
CA PHE A 325 12.78 19.86 -14.06
C PHE A 325 12.21 18.44 -13.96
N ALA A 326 11.38 18.05 -14.92
CA ALA A 326 10.89 16.67 -15.01
C ALA A 326 12.04 15.67 -15.21
N SER A 327 12.99 15.97 -16.11
CA SER A 327 14.14 15.11 -16.37
C SER A 327 15.07 14.99 -15.15
N GLU A 328 15.29 16.08 -14.41
CA GLU A 328 16.07 16.07 -13.17
C GLU A 328 15.38 15.23 -12.09
N LEU A 329 14.06 15.35 -11.94
CA LEU A 329 13.28 14.54 -11.01
C LEU A 329 13.32 13.05 -11.38
N ASP A 330 13.12 12.71 -12.65
CA ASP A 330 13.18 11.33 -13.13
C ASP A 330 14.56 10.71 -12.89
N THR A 331 15.62 11.46 -13.17
CA THR A 331 17.00 11.06 -12.88
C THR A 331 17.18 10.84 -11.40
N ARG A 332 16.72 11.77 -10.56
CA ARG A 332 16.86 11.69 -9.10
C ARG A 332 16.15 10.47 -8.51
N ILE A 333 14.95 10.14 -9.01
CA ILE A 333 14.17 9.00 -8.55
C ILE A 333 14.79 7.71 -9.07
N GLY A 334 15.02 7.60 -10.38
CA GLY A 334 15.45 6.35 -11.02
C GLY A 334 16.91 5.95 -10.74
N SER A 335 17.76 6.87 -10.29
CA SER A 335 19.15 6.61 -9.89
C SER A 335 19.37 6.54 -8.38
N TYR A 336 18.30 6.53 -7.57
CA TYR A 336 18.44 6.44 -6.12
C TYR A 336 18.92 5.05 -5.68
N GLU A 337 20.04 4.98 -4.96
CA GLU A 337 20.69 3.74 -4.49
C GLU A 337 20.90 3.72 -2.97
N GLY A 338 20.13 4.52 -2.22
CA GLY A 338 20.28 4.59 -0.77
C GLY A 338 19.81 3.32 -0.04
N GLU A 339 20.44 2.98 1.09
CA GLU A 339 20.02 1.88 1.98
C GLU A 339 18.73 2.20 2.75
N GLY A 340 18.42 3.49 2.98
CA GLY A 340 17.13 3.95 3.50
C GLY A 340 16.24 4.51 2.39
N ASN A 341 15.07 5.06 2.74
CA ASN A 341 14.15 5.65 1.76
C ASN A 341 14.44 7.13 1.50
N LEU A 342 14.16 7.56 0.26
CA LEU A 342 14.10 8.97 -0.13
C LEU A 342 12.65 9.47 0.00
N VAL A 343 12.41 10.51 0.80
CA VAL A 343 11.09 11.17 0.85
C VAL A 343 11.11 12.41 -0.03
N VAL A 344 10.06 12.59 -0.83
CA VAL A 344 9.91 13.70 -1.77
C VAL A 344 8.62 14.46 -1.47
N PHE A 345 8.72 15.69 -0.98
CA PHE A 345 7.56 16.57 -0.80
C PHE A 345 7.37 17.48 -2.01
N THR A 346 6.26 17.31 -2.73
CA THR A 346 6.01 18.02 -3.99
C THR A 346 4.53 18.40 -4.16
N HIS A 347 4.15 18.91 -5.34
CA HIS A 347 2.81 19.39 -5.66
C HIS A 347 1.99 18.37 -6.45
N GLU A 348 0.67 18.58 -6.50
CA GLU A 348 -0.25 17.70 -7.21
C GLU A 348 0.06 17.59 -8.71
N SER A 349 0.50 18.68 -9.34
CA SER A 349 0.93 18.70 -10.75
C SER A 349 2.07 17.71 -11.02
N ILE A 350 3.12 17.75 -10.20
CA ILE A 350 4.27 16.84 -10.32
C ILE A 350 3.87 15.39 -10.03
N ILE A 351 3.05 15.14 -9.00
CA ILE A 351 2.59 13.77 -8.71
C ILE A 351 1.79 13.21 -9.88
N LYS A 352 0.95 14.02 -10.51
CA LYS A 352 0.22 13.63 -11.71
C LYS A 352 1.17 13.36 -12.89
N ASP A 353 2.29 14.07 -13.00
CA ASP A 353 3.28 13.79 -14.04
C ASP A 353 4.01 12.46 -13.77
N LEU A 354 4.31 12.14 -12.50
CA LEU A 354 4.98 10.91 -12.08
C LEU A 354 4.10 9.65 -12.18
N SER A 355 2.86 9.72 -11.68
CA SER A 355 1.98 8.55 -11.54
C SER A 355 0.66 8.66 -12.28
N PHE A 356 0.39 9.78 -12.97
CA PHE A 356 -0.89 10.07 -13.63
C PHE A 356 -2.11 10.02 -12.68
N GLN A 357 -1.86 10.06 -11.37
CA GLN A 357 -2.88 9.96 -10.34
C GLN A 357 -2.97 11.25 -9.52
N LYS A 358 -4.18 11.51 -9.04
CA LYS A 358 -4.41 12.53 -8.01
C LYS A 358 -4.30 11.87 -6.64
N LEU A 359 -3.26 12.24 -5.91
CA LEU A 359 -3.08 11.78 -4.54
C LEU A 359 -4.12 12.43 -3.62
N LYS A 360 -4.91 11.60 -2.92
CA LYS A 360 -5.83 12.07 -1.88
C LYS A 360 -5.04 12.49 -0.64
N ASP A 361 -5.63 13.36 0.17
CA ASP A 361 -5.00 13.78 1.43
C ASP A 361 -4.83 12.57 2.36
N GLY A 362 -3.67 12.52 3.03
CA GLY A 362 -3.30 11.37 3.85
C GLY A 362 -2.95 10.12 3.04
N TYR A 363 -2.58 10.26 1.77
CA TYR A 363 -1.95 9.19 0.98
C TYR A 363 -0.53 9.60 0.56
N PHE A 364 0.29 8.61 0.21
CA PHE A 364 1.61 8.77 -0.38
C PHE A 364 1.80 7.78 -1.54
N LEU A 365 2.61 8.17 -2.51
CA LEU A 365 3.01 7.35 -3.65
C LEU A 365 4.36 6.71 -3.33
N VAL A 366 4.54 5.43 -3.65
CA VAL A 366 5.82 4.73 -3.51
C VAL A 366 6.33 4.34 -4.87
N LEU A 367 7.58 4.71 -5.14
CA LEU A 367 8.30 4.38 -6.35
C LEU A 367 9.54 3.56 -5.99
N LYS A 368 9.87 2.59 -6.85
CA LYS A 368 11.08 1.78 -6.76
C LYS A 368 12.05 2.19 -7.86
N PRO A 369 13.25 2.67 -7.53
CA PRO A 369 14.30 2.91 -8.51
C PRO A 369 14.69 1.60 -9.22
N MET A 370 14.86 1.66 -10.54
CA MET A 370 15.27 0.52 -11.38
C MET A 370 16.66 0.73 -12.00
N GLY A 371 17.30 1.87 -11.74
CA GLY A 371 18.53 2.29 -12.39
C GLY A 371 18.28 2.95 -13.75
N LYS A 372 19.32 3.57 -14.33
CA LYS A 372 19.27 4.24 -15.65
C LYS A 372 18.13 5.26 -15.82
N ASN A 373 17.81 5.98 -14.75
CA ASN A 373 16.72 6.97 -14.68
C ASN A 373 15.31 6.36 -14.85
N GLU A 374 15.17 5.04 -14.69
CA GLU A 374 13.90 4.35 -14.68
C GLU A 374 13.46 4.03 -13.25
N TYR A 375 12.15 4.05 -13.04
CA TYR A 375 11.53 3.71 -11.77
C TYR A 375 10.16 3.09 -12.01
N GLU A 376 9.75 2.24 -11.08
CA GLU A 376 8.46 1.56 -11.08
C GLU A 376 7.57 2.17 -9.99
N GLU A 377 6.31 2.46 -10.31
CA GLU A 377 5.32 2.74 -9.25
C GLU A 377 4.91 1.44 -8.58
N ILE A 378 5.23 1.35 -7.28
CA ILE A 378 4.83 0.26 -6.40
C ILE A 378 3.37 0.42 -5.97
N GLY A 379 2.91 1.67 -5.81
CA GLY A 379 1.50 1.99 -5.60
C GLY A 379 1.25 3.24 -4.74
N VAL A 380 -0.02 3.44 -4.38
CA VAL A 380 -0.49 4.57 -3.57
C VAL A 380 -1.10 4.07 -2.27
N TYR A 381 -0.58 4.54 -1.13
CA TYR A 381 -0.91 4.03 0.20
C TYR A 381 -1.47 5.08 1.11
N LYS A 382 -2.29 4.65 2.05
CA LYS A 382 -2.91 5.52 3.04
C LYS A 382 -2.01 5.62 4.27
N MET A 383 -1.83 6.84 4.78
CA MET A 383 -1.02 7.14 5.95
C MET A 383 -1.62 6.61 7.27
N ASN A 384 -2.92 6.28 7.32
CA ASN A 384 -3.62 5.98 8.58
C ASN A 384 -4.06 4.51 8.69
N ARG A 385 -3.52 3.62 7.85
CA ARG A 385 -3.77 2.18 7.86
C ARG A 385 -2.47 1.48 7.47
#